data_AF-A0A848C2F4-F1
#
_entry.id   AF-A0A848C2F4-F1
#
_cell.length_a   1.000
_cell.length_b   1.000
_cell.length_c   1.000
_cell.angle_alpha   90.00
_cell.angle_beta   90.00
_cell.angle_gamma   90.00
#
_symmetry.space_group_name_H-M   'P 1'
#
loop_
_entity.id
_entity.type
_entity.pdbx_description
1 polymer ?
#
loop_
_entity_poly.entity_id
_entity_poly.type
_entity_poly.pdbx_seq_one_letter_code
_entity_poly.pdbx_strand_id
1 'polypeptide(L)'
;MKILKVQRNKILFENNVEISLQKTTIDEYKLKEGVEIEKDIYLNLVERAALSFSYWLLAKRDYSTKEFTSKLMMKYREKNIIINIVEKFKELNYLNDEDFALSYINSHKSWGNKKLEYNLLLKGIDRNIIHSLLEDNIEEELKEIEKLYIKMGTKDKKKKIESLMRKGFKYEHIKKVISYLEN
;
A
#
# COMPACT_ATOMS: atom_id res chain seq x y z
N MET A 1 22.89 -5.83 -24.78
CA MET A 1 22.03 -4.81 -24.13
C MET A 1 22.81 -3.52 -24.02
N LYS A 2 22.49 -2.54 -24.86
CA LYS A 2 23.25 -1.29 -24.97
C LYS A 2 22.80 -0.23 -23.97
N ILE A 3 23.77 0.46 -23.38
CA ILE A 3 23.57 1.65 -22.55
C ILE A 3 23.48 2.88 -23.45
N LEU A 4 22.33 3.54 -23.45
CA LEU A 4 22.10 4.74 -24.25
C LEU A 4 22.55 6.01 -23.55
N LYS A 5 22.33 6.11 -22.23
CA LYS A 5 22.61 7.32 -21.46
C LYS A 5 22.99 6.99 -20.02
N VAL A 6 23.94 7.73 -19.46
CA VAL A 6 24.31 7.68 -18.03
C VAL A 6 24.26 9.10 -17.47
N GLN A 7 23.32 9.36 -16.56
CA GLN A 7 23.14 10.67 -15.93
C GLN A 7 23.13 10.54 -14.40
N ARG A 8 24.25 10.91 -13.77
CA ARG A 8 24.49 10.71 -12.33
C ARG A 8 24.35 9.23 -11.95
N ASN A 9 23.25 8.88 -11.29
CA ASN A 9 22.94 7.54 -10.83
C ASN A 9 21.93 6.82 -11.74
N LYS A 10 21.47 7.46 -12.82
CA LYS A 10 20.46 6.94 -13.74
C LYS A 10 21.12 6.36 -14.99
N ILE A 11 20.69 5.17 -15.39
CA ILE A 11 21.14 4.49 -16.60
C ILE A 11 19.92 4.18 -17.46
N LEU A 12 19.93 4.62 -18.71
CA LEU A 12 18.93 4.32 -19.73
C LEU A 12 19.49 3.27 -20.69
N PHE A 13 18.73 2.19 -20.88
CA PHE A 13 19.05 1.12 -21.83
C PHE A 13 18.26 1.23 -23.13
N GLU A 14 18.71 0.53 -24.17
CA GLU A 14 18.09 0.53 -25.50
C GLU A 14 16.63 0.05 -25.55
N ASN A 15 16.21 -0.73 -24.56
CA ASN A 15 14.83 -1.18 -24.42
C ASN A 15 13.91 -0.12 -23.74
N ASN A 16 14.39 1.11 -23.56
CA ASN A 16 13.73 2.23 -22.88
C ASN A 16 13.43 1.96 -21.39
N VAL A 17 14.23 1.12 -20.73
CA VAL A 17 14.21 0.97 -19.27
C VAL A 17 15.25 1.93 -18.67
N GLU A 18 14.82 2.75 -17.71
CA GLU A 18 15.70 3.59 -16.88
C GLU A 18 15.78 2.99 -15.48
N ILE A 19 17.00 2.67 -15.03
CA ILE A 19 17.26 2.22 -13.66
C ILE A 19 18.10 3.23 -12.90
N SER A 20 18.00 3.20 -11.56
CA SER A 20 18.84 3.99 -10.67
C SER A 20 19.77 3.07 -9.89
N LEU A 21 21.08 3.29 -10.01
CA LEU A 21 22.12 2.47 -9.38
C LEU A 21 23.00 3.29 -8.46
N GLN A 22 23.55 2.65 -7.43
CA GLN A 22 24.56 3.28 -6.59
C GLN A 22 25.83 3.55 -7.41
N LYS A 23 26.57 4.61 -7.06
CA LYS A 23 27.82 4.98 -7.75
C LYS A 23 28.82 3.82 -7.74
N THR A 24 28.92 3.11 -6.62
CA THR A 24 29.75 1.90 -6.46
C THR A 24 29.43 0.84 -7.51
N THR A 25 28.15 0.56 -7.77
CA THR A 25 27.73 -0.40 -8.81
C THR A 25 28.10 0.08 -10.22
N ILE A 26 27.97 1.38 -10.50
CA ILE A 26 28.34 1.96 -11.79
C ILE A 26 29.85 1.79 -12.03
N ASP A 27 30.66 2.05 -11.00
CA ASP A 27 32.11 1.93 -11.04
C ASP A 27 32.56 0.45 -11.14
N GLU A 28 31.94 -0.46 -10.37
CA GLU A 28 32.18 -1.92 -10.36
C GLU A 28 32.05 -2.52 -11.78
N TYR A 29 30.95 -2.22 -12.46
CA TYR A 29 30.66 -2.74 -13.79
C TYR A 29 31.17 -1.83 -14.93
N LYS A 30 31.86 -0.74 -14.60
CA LYS A 30 32.39 0.25 -15.55
C LYS A 30 31.33 0.75 -16.55
N LEU A 31 30.11 0.99 -16.08
CA LEU A 31 28.96 1.31 -16.92
C LEU A 31 29.11 2.72 -17.51
N LYS A 32 29.11 2.81 -18.85
CA LYS A 32 29.26 4.07 -19.61
C LYS A 32 28.35 4.09 -20.83
N GLU A 33 28.06 5.28 -21.34
CA GLU A 33 27.30 5.45 -22.58
C GLU A 33 27.98 4.72 -23.74
N GLY A 34 27.17 4.05 -24.57
CA GLY A 34 27.64 3.27 -25.72
C GLY A 34 28.15 1.87 -25.38
N VAL A 35 28.38 1.54 -24.09
CA VAL A 35 28.78 0.20 -23.68
C VAL A 35 27.62 -0.77 -23.87
N GLU A 36 27.93 -1.93 -24.42
CA GLU A 36 27.03 -3.07 -24.49
C GLU A 36 27.39 -4.08 -23.39
N ILE A 37 26.37 -4.54 -22.67
CA ILE A 37 26.48 -5.54 -21.63
C ILE A 37 25.68 -6.79 -21.98
N GLU A 38 26.12 -7.92 -21.43
CA GLU A 38 25.42 -9.19 -21.51
C GLU A 38 24.06 -9.11 -20.81
N LYS A 39 23.12 -9.95 -21.27
CA LYS A 39 21.75 -9.98 -20.75
C LYS A 39 21.71 -10.29 -19.26
N ASP A 40 22.54 -11.20 -18.78
CA ASP A 40 22.55 -11.60 -17.36
C ASP A 40 23.08 -10.49 -16.47
N ILE A 41 24.08 -9.73 -16.94
CA ILE A 41 24.55 -8.52 -16.26
C ILE A 41 23.43 -7.48 -16.19
N TYR A 42 22.73 -7.23 -17.29
CA TYR A 42 21.58 -6.33 -17.30
C TYR A 42 20.52 -6.73 -16.27
N LEU A 43 20.12 -8.01 -16.24
CA LEU A 43 19.13 -8.51 -15.29
C LEU A 43 19.59 -8.35 -13.84
N ASN A 44 20.86 -8.62 -13.53
CA ASN A 44 21.41 -8.39 -12.19
C ASN A 44 21.36 -6.91 -11.79
N LEU A 45 21.68 -5.99 -12.70
CA LEU A 45 21.61 -4.55 -12.44
C LEU A 45 20.17 -4.08 -12.20
N VAL A 46 19.20 -4.60 -12.98
CA VAL A 46 17.77 -4.34 -12.74
C VAL A 46 17.35 -4.82 -11.36
N GLU A 47 17.75 -6.03 -10.97
CA GLU A 47 17.44 -6.57 -9.63
C GLU A 47 18.04 -5.71 -8.51
N ARG A 48 19.32 -5.33 -8.61
CA ARG A 48 19.96 -4.42 -7.63
C ARG A 48 19.23 -3.08 -7.53
N ALA A 49 18.80 -2.51 -8.67
CA ALA A 49 18.05 -1.26 -8.71
C ALA A 49 16.65 -1.41 -8.11
N ALA A 50 15.94 -2.52 -8.40
CA ALA A 50 14.63 -2.81 -7.87
C ALA A 50 14.68 -3.04 -6.36
N LEU A 51 15.64 -3.81 -5.85
CA LEU A 51 15.87 -4.00 -4.41
C LEU A 51 16.13 -2.66 -3.69
N SER A 52 17.00 -1.82 -4.25
CA SER A 52 17.27 -0.49 -3.66
C SER A 52 16.01 0.37 -3.58
N PHE A 53 15.16 0.31 -4.62
CA PHE A 53 13.90 1.03 -4.64
C PHE A 53 12.86 0.43 -3.67
N SER A 54 12.81 -0.90 -3.53
CA SER A 54 11.99 -1.60 -2.54
C SER A 54 12.30 -1.15 -1.11
N TYR A 55 13.58 -1.14 -0.73
CA TYR A 55 13.99 -0.63 0.59
C TYR A 55 13.62 0.83 0.78
N TRP A 56 13.81 1.67 -0.25
CA TRP A 56 13.41 3.07 -0.17
C TRP A 56 11.90 3.26 0.00
N LEU A 57 11.07 2.42 -0.63
CA LEU A 57 9.62 2.45 -0.40
C LEU A 57 9.32 2.13 1.06
N LEU A 58 9.78 0.98 1.55
CA LEU A 58 9.43 0.49 2.88
C LEU A 58 10.02 1.33 4.01
N ALA A 59 11.14 2.02 3.78
CA ALA A 59 11.67 3.01 4.72
C ALA A 59 10.75 4.22 4.92
N LYS A 60 9.80 4.49 4.01
CA LYS A 60 8.88 5.64 4.12
C LYS A 60 7.60 5.32 4.86
N ARG A 61 7.05 4.12 4.65
CA ARG A 61 5.82 3.63 5.26
C ARG A 61 5.60 2.17 4.88
N ASP A 62 4.63 1.55 5.54
CA ASP A 62 4.10 0.25 5.15
C ASP A 62 3.30 0.33 3.85
N TYR A 63 3.33 -0.76 3.09
CA TYR A 63 2.59 -0.94 1.85
C TYR A 63 1.87 -2.30 1.88
N SER A 64 0.68 -2.37 1.31
CA SER A 64 0.13 -3.68 0.96
C SER A 64 0.96 -4.31 -0.14
N THR A 65 0.92 -5.64 -0.24
CA THR A 65 1.61 -6.40 -1.30
C THR A 65 1.24 -5.87 -2.68
N LYS A 66 -0.04 -5.57 -2.93
CA LYS A 66 -0.51 -5.02 -4.21
C LYS A 66 0.04 -3.63 -4.49
N GLU A 67 0.01 -2.71 -3.51
CA GLU A 67 0.55 -1.36 -3.69
C GLU A 67 2.06 -1.41 -3.98
N PHE A 68 2.80 -2.20 -3.22
CA PHE A 68 4.24 -2.39 -3.38
C PHE A 68 4.57 -2.97 -4.77
N THR A 69 3.92 -4.06 -5.15
CA THR A 69 4.11 -4.72 -6.46
C THR A 69 3.79 -3.77 -7.61
N SER A 70 2.68 -3.02 -7.51
CA SER A 70 2.29 -2.05 -8.53
C SER A 70 3.35 -0.97 -8.72
N LYS A 71 3.96 -0.47 -7.63
CA LYS A 71 5.03 0.52 -7.71
C LYS A 71 6.30 -0.02 -8.39
N LEU A 72 6.65 -1.28 -8.15
CA LEU A 72 7.78 -1.91 -8.86
C LEU A 72 7.46 -2.08 -10.35
N MET A 73 6.28 -2.57 -10.69
CA MET A 73 5.83 -2.79 -12.07
C MET A 73 5.71 -1.50 -12.89
N MET A 74 5.45 -0.35 -12.25
CA MET A 74 5.46 0.95 -12.93
C MET A 74 6.87 1.39 -13.36
N LYS A 75 7.92 0.86 -12.74
CA LYS A 75 9.31 1.30 -12.95
C LYS A 75 10.16 0.26 -13.69
N TYR A 76 9.92 -1.02 -13.47
CA TYR A 76 10.71 -2.12 -14.04
C TYR A 76 9.82 -3.03 -14.89
N ARG A 77 10.38 -3.63 -15.94
CA ARG A 77 9.63 -4.46 -16.90
C ARG A 77 9.80 -5.96 -16.62
N GLU A 78 10.82 -6.31 -15.87
CA GLU A 78 11.28 -7.67 -15.59
C GLU A 78 10.41 -8.31 -14.50
N LYS A 79 9.24 -8.81 -14.91
CA LYS A 79 8.22 -9.37 -13.99
C LYS A 79 8.78 -10.43 -13.05
N ASN A 80 9.63 -11.32 -13.52
CA ASN A 80 10.21 -12.39 -12.69
C ASN A 80 11.07 -11.84 -11.56
N ILE A 81 11.83 -10.77 -11.82
CA ILE A 81 12.61 -10.09 -10.78
C ILE A 81 11.67 -9.50 -9.71
N ILE A 82 10.59 -8.85 -10.15
CA ILE A 82 9.61 -8.24 -9.24
C ILE A 82 8.92 -9.32 -8.38
N ILE A 83 8.50 -10.43 -8.99
CA ILE A 83 7.88 -11.55 -8.27
C ILE A 83 8.84 -12.09 -7.20
N ASN A 84 10.11 -12.36 -7.56
CA ASN A 84 11.10 -12.86 -6.62
C ASN A 84 11.36 -11.88 -5.46
N ILE A 85 11.42 -10.57 -5.74
CA ILE A 85 11.56 -9.54 -4.70
C ILE A 85 10.34 -9.53 -3.78
N VAL A 86 9.13 -9.58 -4.33
CA VAL A 86 7.89 -9.58 -3.52
C VAL A 86 7.86 -10.80 -2.60
N GLU A 87 8.13 -12.00 -3.11
CA GLU A 87 8.14 -13.22 -2.30
C GLU A 87 9.23 -13.17 -1.22
N LYS A 88 10.45 -12.76 -1.57
CA LYS A 88 11.53 -12.55 -0.58
C LYS A 88 11.11 -11.58 0.53
N PHE A 89 10.43 -10.50 0.21
CA PHE A 89 10.03 -9.50 1.20
C PHE A 89 8.86 -9.97 2.06
N LYS A 90 7.99 -10.84 1.56
CA LYS A 90 7.00 -11.55 2.38
C LYS A 90 7.67 -12.53 3.33
N GLU A 91 8.62 -13.34 2.85
CA GLU A 91 9.38 -14.30 3.67
C GLU A 91 10.14 -13.61 4.81
N LEU A 92 10.69 -12.42 4.55
CA LEU A 92 11.36 -11.58 5.55
C LEU A 92 10.39 -10.76 6.42
N ASN A 93 9.07 -10.92 6.23
CA ASN A 93 8.01 -10.17 6.89
C ASN A 93 8.10 -8.64 6.74
N TYR A 94 8.74 -8.15 5.67
CA TYR A 94 8.68 -6.74 5.28
C TYR A 94 7.38 -6.38 4.57
N LEU A 95 6.72 -7.37 3.97
CA LEU A 95 5.38 -7.25 3.41
C LEU A 95 4.46 -8.23 4.14
N ASN A 96 3.53 -7.67 4.91
CA ASN A 96 2.51 -8.43 5.62
C ASN A 96 1.17 -7.71 5.46
N ASP A 97 0.26 -8.32 4.70
CA ASP A 97 -1.04 -7.72 4.38
C ASP A 97 -1.99 -7.68 5.60
N GLU A 98 -1.82 -8.59 6.56
CA GLU A 98 -2.59 -8.60 7.81
C GLU A 98 -2.15 -7.45 8.74
N ASP A 99 -0.84 -7.30 8.97
CA ASP A 99 -0.28 -6.18 9.75
C ASP A 99 -0.64 -4.83 9.10
N PHE A 100 -0.52 -4.75 7.78
CA PHE A 100 -0.91 -3.58 7.01
C PHE A 100 -2.40 -3.26 7.19
N ALA A 101 -3.28 -4.26 7.07
CA ALA A 101 -4.72 -4.06 7.21
C ALA A 101 -5.11 -3.63 8.62
N LEU A 102 -4.51 -4.23 9.66
CA LEU A 102 -4.72 -3.85 11.05
C LEU A 102 -4.29 -2.40 11.32
N SER A 103 -3.09 -2.02 10.86
CA SER A 103 -2.59 -0.64 10.96
C SER A 103 -3.51 0.35 10.22
N TYR A 104 -4.02 -0.04 9.06
CA TYR A 104 -4.94 0.76 8.27
C TYR A 104 -6.28 0.98 8.99
N ILE A 105 -6.86 -0.06 9.60
CA ILE A 105 -8.08 0.05 10.41
C ILE A 105 -7.86 0.97 11.60
N ASN A 106 -6.76 0.77 12.33
CA ASN A 106 -6.43 1.56 13.53
C ASN A 106 -6.18 3.05 13.24
N SER A 107 -5.63 3.38 12.07
CA SER A 107 -5.44 4.77 11.64
C SER A 107 -6.73 5.43 11.13
N HIS A 108 -7.80 4.66 10.88
CA HIS A 108 -9.05 5.12 10.29
C HIS A 108 -10.28 4.87 11.19
N LYS A 109 -10.12 4.91 12.52
CA LYS A 109 -11.21 4.63 13.49
C LYS A 109 -12.53 5.34 13.20
N SER A 110 -12.50 6.57 12.66
CA SER A 110 -13.72 7.33 12.34
C SER A 110 -14.49 6.86 11.10
N TRP A 111 -14.10 5.73 10.50
CA TRP A 111 -14.74 5.09 9.35
C TRP A 111 -15.42 3.81 9.82
N GLY A 112 -16.61 3.53 9.29
CA GLY A 112 -17.30 2.27 9.56
C GLY A 112 -16.85 1.15 8.63
N ASN A 113 -17.21 -0.08 9.00
CA ASN A 113 -16.68 -1.30 8.40
C ASN A 113 -16.84 -1.35 6.87
N LYS A 114 -17.96 -0.88 6.30
CA LYS A 114 -18.17 -0.89 4.84
C LYS A 114 -17.13 -0.05 4.09
N LYS A 115 -16.72 1.07 4.68
CA LYS A 115 -15.73 1.95 4.06
C LYS A 115 -14.33 1.39 4.22
N LEU A 116 -14.02 0.82 5.39
CA LEU A 116 -12.74 0.13 5.62
C LEU A 116 -12.57 -1.04 4.66
N GLU A 117 -13.56 -1.93 4.58
CA GLU A 117 -13.60 -3.07 3.66
C GLU A 117 -13.35 -2.63 2.21
N TYR A 118 -14.10 -1.65 1.71
CA TYR A 118 -13.92 -1.14 0.35
C TYR A 118 -12.49 -0.65 0.09
N ASN A 119 -11.90 0.12 1.00
CA ASN A 119 -10.55 0.66 0.82
C ASN A 119 -9.47 -0.42 0.92
N LEU A 120 -9.62 -1.39 1.82
CA LEU A 120 -8.70 -2.52 1.96
C LEU A 120 -8.75 -3.42 0.71
N LEU A 121 -9.93 -3.66 0.14
CA LEU A 121 -10.08 -4.39 -1.13
C LEU A 121 -9.40 -3.67 -2.30
N LEU A 122 -9.53 -2.34 -2.40
CA LEU A 122 -8.80 -1.56 -3.40
C LEU A 122 -7.29 -1.71 -3.25
N LYS A 123 -6.82 -1.81 -2.01
CA LYS A 123 -5.42 -2.08 -1.64
C LYS A 123 -5.01 -3.54 -1.81
N GLY A 124 -5.91 -4.41 -2.26
CA GLY A 124 -5.61 -5.81 -2.59
C GLY A 124 -5.51 -6.74 -1.40
N ILE A 125 -6.04 -6.34 -0.24
CA ILE A 125 -6.09 -7.20 0.93
C ILE A 125 -7.14 -8.29 0.71
N ASP A 126 -6.80 -9.52 1.09
CA ASP A 126 -7.69 -10.67 0.95
C ASP A 126 -8.97 -10.48 1.79
N ARG A 127 -10.08 -10.98 1.27
CA ARG A 127 -11.39 -10.85 1.94
C ARG A 127 -11.39 -11.53 3.31
N ASN A 128 -10.70 -12.66 3.48
CA ASN A 128 -10.68 -13.38 4.74
C ASN A 128 -9.93 -12.59 5.82
N ILE A 129 -8.81 -11.95 5.46
CA ILE A 129 -8.08 -11.04 6.35
C ILE A 129 -8.97 -9.86 6.77
N ILE A 130 -9.68 -9.25 5.80
CA ILE A 130 -10.57 -8.13 6.10
C ILE A 130 -11.69 -8.58 7.05
N HIS A 131 -12.27 -9.75 6.78
CA HIS A 131 -13.36 -10.31 7.57
C HIS A 131 -12.91 -10.60 9.01
N SER A 132 -11.80 -11.32 9.19
CA SER A 132 -11.27 -11.63 10.52
C SER A 132 -10.95 -10.38 11.33
N LEU A 133 -10.39 -9.34 10.71
CA LEU A 133 -10.04 -8.09 11.40
C LEU A 133 -11.24 -7.18 11.71
N LEU A 134 -12.34 -7.29 10.97
CA LEU A 134 -13.53 -6.44 11.15
C LEU A 134 -14.67 -7.11 11.91
N GLU A 135 -14.68 -8.44 12.05
CA GLU A 135 -15.76 -9.17 12.72
C GLU A 135 -15.79 -8.99 14.24
N ASP A 136 -14.70 -8.53 14.86
CA ASP A 136 -14.55 -8.63 16.32
C ASP A 136 -14.84 -7.37 17.13
N ASN A 137 -15.45 -6.32 16.58
CA ASN A 137 -15.62 -5.10 17.39
C ASN A 137 -16.85 -4.23 17.13
N ILE A 138 -18.03 -4.85 17.21
CA ILE A 138 -19.30 -4.09 17.20
C ILE A 138 -19.35 -3.06 18.33
N GLU A 139 -18.75 -3.34 19.49
CA GLU A 139 -18.78 -2.43 20.64
C GLU A 139 -17.96 -1.15 20.37
N GLU A 140 -16.74 -1.27 19.83
CA GLU A 140 -15.93 -0.10 19.45
C GLU A 140 -16.60 0.69 18.30
N GLU A 141 -17.24 -0.01 17.35
CA GLU A 141 -17.98 0.68 16.28
C GLU A 141 -19.14 1.52 16.87
N LEU A 142 -19.93 0.97 17.79
CA LEU A 142 -21.01 1.70 18.45
C LEU A 142 -20.50 2.90 19.26
N LYS A 143 -19.39 2.75 20.01
CA LYS A 143 -18.77 3.85 20.77
C LYS A 143 -18.28 4.97 19.85
N GLU A 144 -17.68 4.64 18.71
CA GLU A 144 -17.22 5.67 17.77
C GLU A 144 -18.39 6.36 17.06
N ILE A 145 -19.46 5.63 16.71
CA ILE A 145 -20.71 6.22 16.19
C ILE A 145 -21.27 7.24 17.20
N GLU A 146 -21.37 6.87 18.47
CA GLU A 146 -21.86 7.74 19.55
C GLU A 146 -21.03 9.02 19.65
N LYS A 147 -19.72 8.88 19.80
CA LYS A 147 -18.77 9.99 19.85
C LYS A 147 -18.89 10.92 18.65
N LEU A 148 -18.99 10.38 17.44
CA LEU A 148 -19.17 11.18 16.22
C LEU A 148 -20.54 11.86 16.18
N TYR A 149 -21.59 11.20 16.64
CA TYR A 149 -22.95 11.75 16.70
C TYR A 149 -23.06 12.92 17.67
N ILE A 150 -22.46 12.79 18.87
CA ILE A 150 -22.38 13.84 19.89
C ILE A 150 -21.55 15.01 19.38
N LYS A 151 -20.39 14.76 18.76
CA LYS A 151 -19.52 15.79 18.19
C LYS A 151 -20.22 16.65 17.12
N MET A 152 -21.25 16.12 16.46
CA MET A 152 -22.05 16.87 15.49
C MET A 152 -23.02 17.88 16.13
N GLY A 153 -23.17 17.91 17.46
CA GLY A 153 -23.89 18.95 18.19
C GLY A 153 -25.37 19.02 17.82
N THR A 154 -25.89 20.22 17.57
CA THR A 154 -27.30 20.50 17.26
C THR A 154 -27.68 20.29 15.79
N LYS A 155 -26.79 19.69 14.98
CA LYS A 155 -27.12 19.36 13.58
C LYS A 155 -28.37 18.49 13.51
N ASP A 156 -29.17 18.76 12.47
CA ASP A 156 -30.35 17.96 12.14
C ASP A 156 -30.04 16.45 12.13
N LYS A 157 -30.96 15.67 12.70
CA LYS A 157 -30.82 14.22 12.89
C LYS A 157 -30.59 13.49 11.57
N LYS A 158 -31.32 13.86 10.51
CA LYS A 158 -31.15 13.27 9.18
C LYS A 158 -29.75 13.54 8.64
N LYS A 159 -29.25 14.79 8.76
CA LYS A 159 -27.89 15.15 8.35
C LYS A 159 -26.81 14.36 9.11
N LYS A 160 -27.00 14.10 10.41
CA LYS A 160 -26.07 13.29 11.22
C LYS A 160 -26.03 11.83 10.72
N ILE A 161 -27.20 11.23 10.52
CA ILE A 161 -27.34 9.86 9.99
C ILE A 161 -26.64 9.73 8.64
N GLU A 162 -26.93 10.63 7.70
CA GLU A 162 -26.31 10.63 6.37
C GLU A 162 -24.78 10.78 6.45
N SER A 163 -24.29 11.61 7.37
CA SER A 163 -22.85 11.76 7.58
C SER A 163 -22.18 10.48 8.08
N LEU A 164 -22.83 9.74 8.98
CA LEU A 164 -22.32 8.45 9.49
C LEU A 164 -22.41 7.37 8.40
N MET A 165 -23.48 7.35 7.60
CA MET A 165 -23.59 6.43 6.45
C MET A 165 -22.49 6.69 5.41
N ARG A 166 -22.18 7.95 5.08
CA ARG A 166 -21.05 8.30 4.20
C ARG A 166 -19.69 7.90 4.77
N LYS A 167 -19.59 7.73 6.09
CA LYS A 167 -18.40 7.20 6.75
C LYS A 167 -18.32 5.67 6.73
N GLY A 168 -19.38 4.98 6.28
CA GLY A 168 -19.39 3.52 6.13
C GLY A 168 -20.04 2.75 7.28
N PHE A 169 -20.61 3.44 8.27
CA PHE A 169 -21.30 2.79 9.38
C PHE A 169 -22.63 2.17 8.94
N LYS A 170 -22.96 0.99 9.48
CA LYS A 170 -24.24 0.32 9.20
C LYS A 170 -25.40 1.14 9.77
N TYR A 171 -26.47 1.29 8.98
CA TYR A 171 -27.66 2.05 9.39
C TYR A 171 -28.30 1.51 10.68
N GLU A 172 -28.32 0.18 10.83
CA GLU A 172 -28.80 -0.50 12.03
C GLU A 172 -28.04 -0.07 13.29
N HIS A 173 -26.71 -0.03 13.22
CA HIS A 173 -25.86 0.38 14.34
C HIS A 173 -26.04 1.87 14.67
N ILE A 174 -26.16 2.72 13.64
CA ILE A 174 -26.49 4.14 13.81
C ILE A 174 -27.82 4.30 14.55
N LYS A 175 -28.86 3.57 14.13
CA LYS A 175 -30.17 3.61 14.79
C LYS A 175 -30.09 3.15 16.25
N LYS A 176 -29.36 2.07 16.53
CA LYS A 176 -29.17 1.53 17.87
C LYS A 176 -28.59 2.58 18.81
N VAL A 177 -27.52 3.27 18.39
CA VAL A 177 -26.90 4.35 19.18
C VAL A 177 -27.86 5.53 19.39
N ILE A 178 -28.55 5.97 18.34
CA ILE A 178 -29.51 7.08 18.45
C ILE A 178 -30.62 6.74 19.45
N SER A 179 -31.17 5.52 19.37
CA SER A 179 -32.21 5.07 20.29
C SER A 179 -31.73 4.98 21.73
N TYR A 180 -30.46 4.67 21.96
CA TYR A 180 -29.86 4.67 23.30
C TYR A 180 -29.69 6.09 23.85
N LEU A 181 -29.33 7.06 23.01
CA LEU A 181 -29.12 8.46 23.41
C LEU A 181 -30.42 9.27 23.59
N GLU A 182 -31.53 8.82 22.99
CA GLU A 182 -32.85 9.48 23.07
C GLU A 182 -33.74 8.93 24.20
N ASN A 183 -33.32 7.85 24.87
CA ASN A 183 -33.93 7.30 26.08
C ASN A 183 -33.25 7.87 27.33
#